data_AF-R1BQ73-F1
#
_entry.id   AF-R1BQ73-F1
#
_cell.length_a   1.000
_cell.length_b   1.000
_cell.length_c   1.000
_cell.angle_alpha   90.00
_cell.angle_beta   90.00
_cell.angle_gamma   90.00
#
_symmetry.space_group_name_H-M   'P 1'
#
loop_
_entity.id
_entity.type
_entity.pdbx_description
1 polymer ?
#
loop_
_entity_poly.entity_id
_entity_poly.type
_entity_poly.pdbx_seq_one_letter_code
_entity_poly.pdbx_strand_id
1 'polypeptide(L)'
;AEGGRLNPLEKDVITPLCKRRGEPSRNLIVSLVHPSQATVQPACTSSAQFSVRGGSLDLALQQRSSDVILGLPHDAYVWSVILHLVAREVRRRTDGEVALSAGRLSIHLPAGSAHAYAVNEDALRELSRRAPKGGVAPRVLLRRDAPGLFELAALDDSPAMLRVEGYDDSCCHPRIVVAQANG
;
A
#
# COMPACT_ATOMS: atom_id res chain seq x y z
N ALA A 1 23.64 -14.13 -20.23
CA ALA A 1 23.37 -13.57 -18.89
C ALA A 1 21.92 -13.88 -18.58
N GLU A 2 21.67 -14.76 -17.62
CA GLU A 2 20.32 -15.25 -17.30
C GLU A 2 19.43 -14.09 -16.84
N GLY A 3 18.54 -13.66 -17.73
CA GLY A 3 17.59 -12.56 -17.51
C GLY A 3 16.44 -12.99 -16.62
N GLY A 4 16.72 -13.26 -15.34
CA GLY A 4 15.68 -13.45 -14.33
C GLY A 4 14.85 -12.16 -14.18
N ARG A 5 13.53 -12.29 -14.03
CA ARG A 5 12.64 -11.17 -13.68
C ARG A 5 13.20 -10.47 -12.44
N LEU A 6 13.66 -9.24 -12.62
CA LEU A 6 14.20 -8.42 -11.53
C LEU A 6 13.03 -7.95 -10.67
N ASN A 7 13.05 -8.25 -9.37
CA ASN A 7 12.07 -7.76 -8.41
C ASN A 7 12.60 -6.45 -7.77
N PRO A 8 12.08 -5.26 -8.14
CA PRO A 8 12.62 -4.00 -7.66
C PRO A 8 12.40 -3.81 -6.16
N LEU A 9 11.29 -4.32 -5.59
CA LEU A 9 11.05 -4.23 -4.16
C LEU A 9 12.10 -5.03 -3.37
N GLU A 10 12.46 -6.21 -3.86
CA GLU A 10 13.51 -7.02 -3.23
C GLU A 10 14.89 -6.37 -3.38
N LYS A 11 15.23 -5.94 -4.59
CA LYS A 11 16.56 -5.43 -4.94
C LYS A 11 16.82 -4.05 -4.35
N ASP A 12 15.87 -3.13 -4.46
CA ASP A 12 16.08 -1.70 -4.22
C ASP A 12 15.57 -1.27 -2.83
N VAL A 13 14.78 -2.11 -2.13
CA VAL A 13 14.24 -1.79 -0.79
C VAL A 13 14.65 -2.82 0.26
N ILE A 14 14.20 -4.07 0.14
CA ILE A 14 14.39 -5.09 1.21
C ILE A 14 15.87 -5.42 1.39
N THR A 15 16.58 -5.74 0.30
CA THR A 15 18.01 -6.12 0.37
C THR A 15 18.88 -4.99 0.95
N PRO A 16 18.75 -3.72 0.51
CA PRO A 16 19.47 -2.61 1.12
C PRO A 16 19.13 -2.42 2.60
N LEU A 17 17.86 -2.52 3.00
CA LEU A 17 17.46 -2.40 4.41
C LEU A 17 18.13 -3.49 5.27
N CYS A 18 18.16 -4.74 4.82
CA CYS A 18 18.84 -5.82 5.53
C CYS A 18 20.36 -5.57 5.62
N LYS A 19 21.02 -5.30 4.48
CA LYS A 19 22.49 -5.11 4.43
C LYS A 19 22.97 -3.92 5.24
N ARG A 20 22.14 -2.87 5.32
CA ARG A 20 22.44 -1.64 6.06
C ARG A 20 21.88 -1.65 7.47
N ARG A 21 21.40 -2.79 7.97
CA ARG A 21 20.93 -2.93 9.36
C ARG A 21 19.84 -1.92 9.72
N GLY A 22 18.95 -1.63 8.76
CA GLY A 22 17.86 -0.68 8.91
C GLY A 22 18.27 0.80 8.90
N GLU A 23 19.51 1.13 8.58
CA GLU A 23 19.94 2.53 8.48
C GLU A 23 19.25 3.30 7.34
N PRO A 24 18.98 4.61 7.52
CA PRO A 24 18.37 5.44 6.49
C PRO A 24 19.15 5.43 5.17
N SER A 25 18.41 5.39 4.07
CA SER A 25 18.94 5.52 2.71
C SER A 25 18.00 6.39 1.88
N ARG A 26 18.57 7.22 1.00
CA ARG A 26 17.80 8.06 0.06
C ARG A 26 17.39 7.32 -1.22
N ASN A 27 17.87 6.09 -1.40
CA ASN A 27 17.76 5.33 -2.65
C ASN A 27 16.79 4.14 -2.57
N LEU A 28 15.94 4.08 -1.54
CA LEU A 28 14.94 3.00 -1.40
C LEU A 28 13.70 3.34 -2.25
N ILE A 29 13.86 3.31 -3.58
CA ILE A 29 12.85 3.78 -4.53
C ILE A 29 12.53 2.67 -5.53
N VAL A 30 11.23 2.46 -5.79
CA VAL A 30 10.71 1.54 -6.79
C VAL A 30 9.96 2.33 -7.86
N SER A 31 10.32 2.12 -9.13
CA SER A 31 9.51 2.56 -10.27
C SER A 31 8.49 1.48 -10.61
N LEU A 32 7.22 1.86 -10.70
CA LEU A 32 6.11 0.96 -11.07
C LEU A 32 5.70 1.14 -12.54
N VAL A 33 6.35 2.06 -13.25
CA VAL A 33 6.17 2.29 -14.67
C VAL A 33 7.44 1.89 -15.39
N HIS A 34 7.30 1.06 -16.41
CA HIS A 34 8.40 0.66 -17.28
C HIS A 34 8.19 1.27 -18.67
N PRO A 35 9.00 2.25 -19.11
CA PRO A 35 8.75 2.98 -20.36
C PRO A 35 8.66 2.11 -21.61
N SER A 36 9.41 1.02 -21.65
CA SER A 36 9.42 0.12 -22.81
C SER A 36 8.35 -1.00 -22.73
N GLN A 37 7.54 -1.03 -21.67
CA GLN A 37 6.51 -2.04 -21.50
C GLN A 37 5.14 -1.42 -21.77
N ALA A 38 4.54 -1.82 -22.90
CA ALA A 38 3.15 -1.52 -23.16
C ALA A 38 2.28 -2.22 -22.12
N THR A 39 1.34 -1.49 -21.53
CA THR A 39 0.36 -2.00 -20.57
C THR A 39 -1.03 -1.72 -21.12
N VAL A 40 -2.00 -2.60 -20.83
CA VAL A 40 -3.40 -2.41 -21.25
C VAL A 40 -3.96 -1.11 -20.64
N GLN A 41 -3.57 -0.82 -19.41
CA GLN A 41 -3.80 0.47 -18.75
C GLN A 41 -2.53 0.88 -18.00
N PRO A 42 -2.07 2.14 -18.12
CA PRO A 42 -0.89 2.58 -17.39
C PRO A 42 -1.15 2.57 -15.88
N ALA A 43 -0.15 2.23 -15.07
CA ALA A 43 -0.29 2.17 -13.62
C ALA A 43 -0.69 3.54 -13.03
N CYS A 44 -1.69 3.58 -12.15
CA CYS A 44 -2.10 4.79 -11.42
C CYS A 44 -1.01 5.28 -10.46
N THR A 45 -0.42 4.35 -9.71
CA THR A 45 0.76 4.62 -8.87
C THR A 45 2.03 4.48 -9.71
N SER A 46 2.82 5.55 -9.80
CA SER A 46 3.99 5.62 -10.67
C SER A 46 5.28 5.22 -9.96
N SER A 47 5.42 5.55 -8.67
CA SER A 47 6.59 5.20 -7.87
C SER A 47 6.26 5.07 -6.39
N ALA A 48 7.10 4.33 -5.69
CA ALA A 48 7.06 4.12 -4.25
C ALA A 48 8.46 4.39 -3.66
N GLN A 49 8.54 5.28 -2.67
CA GLN A 49 9.77 5.61 -1.96
C GLN A 49 9.62 5.24 -0.48
N PHE A 50 10.54 4.42 0.00
CA PHE A 50 10.66 4.05 1.40
C PHE A 50 11.70 4.92 2.10
N SER A 51 11.50 5.20 3.38
CA SER A 51 12.50 5.91 4.18
C SER A 51 12.46 5.45 5.63
N VAL A 52 13.61 5.41 6.29
CA VAL A 52 13.69 5.08 7.72
C VAL A 52 13.82 6.36 8.53
N ARG A 53 12.93 6.55 9.51
CA ARG A 53 12.96 7.67 10.45
C ARG A 53 12.59 7.19 11.85
N GLY A 54 13.50 7.34 12.81
CA GLY A 54 13.22 7.04 14.21
C GLY A 54 12.76 5.60 14.48
N GLY A 55 13.39 4.61 13.83
CA GLY A 55 13.01 3.19 13.96
C GLY A 55 11.75 2.80 13.19
N SER A 56 11.18 3.72 12.40
CA SER A 56 9.98 3.49 11.59
C SER A 56 10.30 3.55 10.10
N LEU A 57 9.67 2.67 9.32
CA LEU A 57 9.69 2.66 7.86
C LEU A 57 8.48 3.43 7.34
N ASP A 58 8.71 4.60 6.76
CA ASP A 58 7.70 5.42 6.09
C ASP A 58 7.67 5.09 4.59
N LEU A 59 6.51 5.29 3.96
CA LEU A 59 6.27 5.09 2.53
C LEU A 59 5.62 6.32 1.91
N ALA A 60 6.23 6.84 0.85
CA ALA A 60 5.67 7.89 0.00
C ALA A 60 5.38 7.34 -1.40
N LEU A 61 4.17 7.56 -1.90
CA LEU A 61 3.72 7.15 -3.21
C LEU A 61 3.48 8.36 -4.10
N GLN A 62 3.79 8.26 -5.38
CA GLN A 62 3.36 9.22 -6.39
C GLN A 62 2.28 8.58 -7.25
N GLN A 63 1.08 9.16 -7.31
CA GLN A 63 0.03 8.69 -8.21
C GLN A 63 -0.25 9.71 -9.31
N ARG A 64 -0.10 9.30 -10.56
CA ARG A 64 -0.40 10.15 -11.73
C ARG A 64 -1.91 10.33 -11.97
N SER A 65 -2.72 9.46 -11.37
CA SER A 65 -4.18 9.38 -11.55
C SER A 65 -4.76 8.69 -10.33
N SER A 66 -5.77 9.27 -9.69
CA SER A 66 -6.41 8.71 -8.50
C SER A 66 -7.90 9.01 -8.51
N ASP A 67 -8.72 7.96 -8.67
CA ASP A 67 -10.15 8.02 -8.41
C ASP A 67 -10.34 8.13 -6.89
N VAL A 68 -10.76 9.29 -6.43
CA VAL A 68 -10.83 9.59 -4.99
C VAL A 68 -11.94 8.83 -4.25
N ILE A 69 -12.90 8.25 -4.97
CA ILE A 69 -14.03 7.52 -4.38
C ILE A 69 -13.73 6.04 -4.25
N LEU A 70 -13.22 5.42 -5.32
CA LEU A 70 -12.96 3.97 -5.37
C LEU A 70 -11.48 3.63 -5.23
N GLY A 71 -10.62 4.29 -6.01
CA GLY A 71 -9.21 3.96 -6.11
C GLY A 71 -8.42 4.34 -4.87
N LEU A 72 -8.51 5.59 -4.43
CA LEU A 72 -7.70 6.12 -3.34
C LEU A 72 -7.91 5.38 -2.00
N PRO A 73 -9.14 5.06 -1.55
CA PRO A 73 -9.33 4.28 -0.32
C PRO A 73 -8.74 2.87 -0.43
N HIS A 74 -8.91 2.22 -1.58
CA HIS A 74 -8.34 0.90 -1.83
C HIS A 74 -6.81 0.93 -1.84
N ASP A 75 -6.22 1.90 -2.53
CA ASP A 75 -4.78 2.09 -2.59
C ASP A 75 -4.20 2.38 -1.20
N ALA A 76 -4.84 3.23 -0.40
CA ALA A 76 -4.42 3.49 0.97
C ALA A 76 -4.38 2.22 1.82
N TYR A 77 -5.41 1.36 1.70
CA TYR A 77 -5.44 0.07 2.37
C TYR A 77 -4.31 -0.86 1.89
N VAL A 78 -4.21 -1.11 0.59
CA VAL A 78 -3.23 -2.04 0.02
C VAL A 78 -1.80 -1.61 0.33
N TRP A 79 -1.48 -0.33 0.15
CA TRP A 79 -0.14 0.17 0.42
C TRP A 79 0.20 0.22 1.91
N SER A 80 -0.79 0.40 2.80
CA SER A 80 -0.55 0.22 4.23
C SER A 80 -0.16 -1.21 4.55
N VAL A 81 -0.86 -2.21 3.98
CA VAL A 81 -0.53 -3.62 4.17
C VAL A 81 0.87 -3.93 3.62
N ILE A 82 1.20 -3.46 2.41
CA ILE A 82 2.54 -3.63 1.82
C ILE A 82 3.63 -3.04 2.73
N LEU A 83 3.42 -1.84 3.28
CA LEU A 83 4.37 -1.21 4.19
C LEU A 83 4.65 -2.09 5.42
N HIS A 84 3.59 -2.61 6.04
CA HIS A 84 3.71 -3.55 7.16
C HIS A 84 4.43 -4.84 6.77
N LEU A 85 4.13 -5.40 5.60
CA LEU A 85 4.76 -6.63 5.12
C LEU A 85 6.24 -6.45 4.77
N VAL A 86 6.65 -5.30 4.22
CA VAL A 86 8.07 -4.99 3.95
C VAL A 86 8.85 -4.91 5.26
N ALA A 87 8.35 -4.19 6.27
CA ALA A 87 8.99 -4.10 7.57
C ALA A 87 9.13 -5.48 8.23
N ARG A 88 8.06 -6.31 8.15
CA ARG A 88 8.08 -7.70 8.62
C ARG A 88 9.08 -8.57 7.88
N GLU A 89 9.17 -8.47 6.57
CA GLU A 89 10.07 -9.27 5.74
C GLU A 89 11.54 -8.94 6.04
N VAL A 90 11.87 -7.67 6.25
CA VAL A 90 13.22 -7.25 6.69
C VAL A 90 13.56 -7.84 8.05
N ARG A 91 12.63 -7.77 9.02
CA ARG A 91 12.82 -8.39 10.34
C ARG A 91 13.04 -9.89 10.23
N ARG A 92 12.26 -10.58 9.40
CA ARG A 92 12.36 -12.03 9.16
C ARG A 92 13.72 -12.41 8.56
N ARG A 93 14.20 -11.68 7.55
CA ARG A 93 15.47 -11.96 6.85
C ARG A 93 16.71 -11.63 7.66
N THR A 94 16.56 -10.88 8.75
CA THR A 94 17.65 -10.47 9.64
C THR A 94 17.57 -11.14 11.00
N ASP A 95 16.74 -12.19 11.14
CA ASP A 95 16.52 -12.91 12.40
C ASP A 95 16.20 -11.98 13.59
N GLY A 96 15.47 -10.89 13.31
CA GLY A 96 15.06 -9.91 14.31
C GLY A 96 16.08 -8.80 14.61
N GLU A 97 17.28 -8.83 14.03
CA GLU A 97 18.31 -7.79 14.21
C GLU A 97 17.83 -6.42 13.74
N VAL A 98 17.08 -6.36 12.64
CA VAL A 98 16.44 -5.13 12.16
C VAL A 98 14.97 -5.14 12.52
N ALA A 99 14.59 -4.32 13.50
CA ALA A 99 13.22 -4.16 13.95
C ALA A 99 12.69 -2.77 13.59
N LEU A 100 12.05 -2.65 12.42
CA LEU A 100 11.37 -1.43 11.99
C LEU A 100 9.86 -1.56 12.21
N SER A 101 9.22 -0.50 12.72
CA SER A 101 7.76 -0.37 12.67
C SER A 101 7.31 0.14 11.31
N ALA A 102 6.10 -0.21 10.88
CA ALA A 102 5.46 0.52 9.79
C ALA A 102 5.09 1.92 10.29
N GLY A 103 5.44 2.93 9.51
CA GLY A 103 5.25 4.33 9.83
C GLY A 103 4.19 5.00 9.00
N ARG A 104 4.52 6.20 8.56
CA ARG A 104 3.60 7.06 7.80
C ARG A 104 3.53 6.63 6.35
N LEU A 105 2.31 6.42 5.86
CA LEU A 105 1.98 6.36 4.44
C LEU A 105 1.61 7.76 3.95
N SER A 106 2.22 8.22 2.86
CA SER A 106 1.89 9.48 2.19
C SER A 106 1.60 9.22 0.72
N ILE A 107 0.48 9.72 0.22
CA ILE A 107 0.09 9.59 -1.19
C ILE A 107 0.11 10.98 -1.82
N HIS A 108 1.02 11.19 -2.76
CA HIS A 108 1.22 12.44 -3.45
C HIS A 108 0.46 12.42 -4.77
N LEU A 109 -0.45 13.39 -4.90
CA LEU A 109 -1.30 13.60 -6.06
C LEU A 109 -0.87 14.92 -6.73
N PRO A 110 -0.23 14.89 -7.91
CA PRO A 110 0.03 16.08 -8.70
C PRO A 110 -1.28 16.81 -9.08
N ALA A 111 -1.16 18.08 -9.45
CA ALA A 111 -2.33 18.86 -9.88
C ALA A 111 -3.09 18.16 -11.01
N GLY A 112 -4.41 18.01 -10.84
CA GLY A 112 -5.29 17.35 -11.81
C GLY A 112 -5.28 15.82 -11.79
N SER A 113 -4.49 15.17 -10.92
CA SER A 113 -4.50 13.69 -10.83
C SER A 113 -5.65 13.15 -9.98
N ALA A 114 -6.10 13.90 -8.99
CA ALA A 114 -7.28 13.57 -8.18
C ALA A 114 -8.56 13.87 -8.97
N HIS A 115 -9.41 12.86 -9.14
CA HIS A 115 -10.67 13.00 -9.87
C HIS A 115 -11.76 12.09 -9.29
N ALA A 116 -13.01 12.41 -9.60
CA ALA A 116 -14.17 11.57 -9.32
C ALA A 116 -14.99 11.41 -10.61
N TYR A 117 -15.53 10.23 -10.85
CA TYR A 117 -16.38 9.98 -12.02
C TYR A 117 -17.81 10.47 -11.78
N ALA A 118 -18.41 11.10 -12.81
CA ALA A 118 -19.75 11.66 -12.74
C ALA A 118 -20.84 10.64 -12.37
N VAL A 119 -20.66 9.37 -12.75
CA VAL A 119 -21.57 8.27 -12.36
C VAL A 119 -21.69 8.10 -10.84
N ASN A 120 -20.71 8.59 -10.07
CA ASN A 120 -20.67 8.51 -8.61
C ASN A 120 -20.92 9.88 -7.93
N GLU A 121 -21.53 10.85 -8.63
CA GLU A 121 -21.78 12.18 -8.07
C GLU A 121 -22.64 12.13 -6.80
N ASP A 122 -23.72 11.35 -6.80
CA ASP A 122 -24.59 11.20 -5.63
C ASP A 122 -23.84 10.56 -4.44
N ALA A 123 -23.01 9.56 -4.71
CA ALA A 123 -22.14 8.94 -3.72
C ALA A 123 -21.15 9.95 -3.12
N LEU A 124 -20.59 10.84 -3.94
CA LEU A 124 -19.70 11.92 -3.47
C LEU A 124 -20.45 12.93 -2.61
N ARG A 125 -21.65 13.34 -3.03
CA ARG A 125 -22.51 14.25 -2.27
C ARG A 125 -22.90 13.65 -0.93
N GLU A 126 -23.16 12.35 -0.87
CA GLU A 126 -23.40 11.65 0.38
C GLU A 126 -22.14 11.61 1.25
N LEU A 127 -21.00 11.19 0.70
CA LEU A 127 -19.73 11.08 1.42
C LEU A 127 -19.30 12.43 2.02
N SER A 128 -19.45 13.54 1.29
CA SER A 128 -19.09 14.88 1.76
C SER A 128 -19.91 15.39 2.95
N ARG A 129 -21.06 14.76 3.25
CA ARG A 129 -21.89 15.08 4.42
C ARG A 129 -21.51 14.25 5.65
N ARG A 130 -20.63 13.26 5.52
CA ARG A 130 -20.24 12.35 6.60
C ARG A 130 -18.96 12.85 7.27
N ALA A 131 -19.04 13.18 8.55
CA ALA A 131 -17.84 13.36 9.38
C ALA A 131 -17.21 11.99 9.69
N PRO A 132 -15.88 11.87 9.78
CA PRO A 132 -15.24 10.66 10.30
C PRO A 132 -15.81 10.30 11.67
N LYS A 133 -16.11 9.01 11.90
CA LYS A 133 -16.53 8.54 13.22
C LYS A 133 -15.32 8.49 14.16
N GLY A 134 -15.49 8.89 15.42
CA GLY A 134 -14.43 8.93 16.43
C GLY A 134 -14.21 7.62 17.19
N GLY A 135 -14.74 6.49 16.70
CA GLY A 135 -14.54 5.17 17.31
C GLY A 135 -13.09 4.70 17.28
N VAL A 136 -12.83 3.54 17.90
CA VAL A 136 -11.51 2.92 17.88
C VAL A 136 -11.14 2.56 16.44
N ALA A 137 -9.92 2.89 16.01
CA ALA A 137 -9.47 2.56 14.67
C ALA A 137 -9.37 1.03 14.48
N PRO A 138 -9.85 0.49 13.33
CA PRO A 138 -9.74 -0.93 13.05
C PRO A 138 -8.28 -1.37 12.93
N ARG A 139 -8.04 -2.66 13.11
CA ARG A 139 -6.71 -3.27 13.01
C ARG A 139 -6.69 -4.32 11.92
N VAL A 140 -5.63 -4.33 11.12
CA VAL A 140 -5.32 -5.43 10.21
C VAL A 140 -4.33 -6.37 10.89
N LEU A 141 -4.71 -7.62 11.05
CA LEU A 141 -3.89 -8.66 11.65
C LEU A 141 -3.41 -9.62 10.57
N LEU A 142 -2.11 -9.94 10.61
CA LEU A 142 -1.53 -11.03 9.84
C LEU A 142 -1.36 -12.25 10.75
N ARG A 143 -1.72 -13.43 10.25
CA ARG A 143 -1.47 -14.70 10.94
C ARG A 143 0.01 -14.85 11.33
N ARG A 144 0.26 -15.45 12.49
CA ARG A 144 1.64 -15.63 13.00
C ARG A 144 2.48 -16.56 12.13
N ASP A 145 1.85 -17.58 11.56
CA ASP A 145 2.44 -18.58 10.67
C ASP A 145 2.41 -18.16 9.20
N ALA A 146 2.03 -16.91 8.89
CA ALA A 146 2.06 -16.40 7.54
C ALA A 146 3.47 -16.53 6.92
N PRO A 147 3.60 -16.92 5.65
CA PRO A 147 4.90 -17.06 5.01
C PRO A 147 5.58 -15.70 4.72
N GLY A 148 6.72 -15.73 4.03
CA GLY A 148 7.41 -14.51 3.58
C GLY A 148 6.56 -13.67 2.63
N LEU A 149 6.88 -12.37 2.49
CA LEU A 149 6.10 -11.44 1.67
C LEU A 149 5.82 -11.96 0.23
N PHE A 150 6.82 -12.54 -0.43
CA PHE A 150 6.68 -12.99 -1.82
C PHE A 150 5.91 -14.30 -1.96
N GLU A 151 5.91 -15.13 -0.92
CA GLU A 151 5.08 -16.33 -0.85
C GLU A 151 3.62 -15.97 -0.57
N LEU A 152 3.39 -15.01 0.34
CA LEU A 152 2.05 -14.46 0.60
C LEU A 152 1.38 -13.93 -0.68
N ALA A 153 2.15 -13.27 -1.55
CA ALA A 153 1.64 -12.75 -2.81
C ALA A 153 1.25 -13.84 -3.83
N ALA A 154 1.69 -15.09 -3.62
CA ALA A 154 1.42 -16.22 -4.49
C ALA A 154 0.32 -17.16 -3.95
N LEU A 155 -0.14 -16.94 -2.71
CA LEU A 155 -1.24 -17.71 -2.14
C LEU A 155 -2.57 -17.27 -2.74
N ASP A 156 -3.50 -18.22 -2.86
CA ASP A 156 -4.92 -17.88 -2.94
C ASP A 156 -5.42 -17.43 -1.55
N ASP A 157 -6.63 -16.87 -1.50
CA ASP A 157 -7.20 -16.33 -0.25
C ASP A 157 -7.50 -17.42 0.82
N SER A 158 -7.11 -18.69 0.62
CA SER A 158 -7.38 -19.81 1.51
C SER A 158 -6.11 -20.56 1.99
N PRO A 159 -5.77 -20.55 3.29
CA PRO A 159 -6.49 -19.90 4.38
C PRO A 159 -6.22 -18.40 4.44
N ALA A 160 -7.23 -17.62 4.81
CA ALA A 160 -7.10 -16.17 4.95
C ALA A 160 -5.94 -15.81 5.91
N MET A 161 -4.90 -15.18 5.35
CA MET A 161 -3.70 -14.77 6.09
C MET A 161 -3.89 -13.42 6.79
N LEU A 162 -4.74 -12.56 6.24
CA LEU A 162 -5.09 -11.25 6.77
C LEU A 162 -6.51 -11.26 7.34
N ARG A 163 -6.71 -10.57 8.47
CA ARG A 163 -8.03 -10.35 9.09
C ARG A 163 -8.14 -8.91 9.55
N VAL A 164 -9.34 -8.35 9.43
CA VAL A 164 -9.65 -7.02 9.98
C VAL A 164 -10.43 -7.20 11.28
N GLU A 165 -10.00 -6.53 12.34
CA GLU A 165 -10.66 -6.50 13.65
C GLU A 165 -11.11 -5.09 13.99
N GLY A 166 -12.27 -4.96 14.65
CA GLY A 166 -12.80 -3.68 15.10
C GLY A 166 -13.28 -2.77 13.97
N TYR A 167 -13.65 -3.33 12.81
CA TYR A 167 -14.31 -2.58 11.75
C TYR A 167 -15.83 -2.77 11.85
N ASP A 168 -16.47 -1.92 12.65
CA ASP A 168 -17.90 -1.98 12.98
C ASP A 168 -18.56 -0.59 12.95
N ASP A 169 -19.86 -0.53 13.25
CA ASP A 169 -20.67 0.70 13.20
C ASP A 169 -20.17 1.82 14.13
N SER A 170 -19.26 1.55 15.08
CA SER A 170 -18.65 2.60 15.90
C SER A 170 -17.59 3.41 15.13
N CYS A 171 -16.95 2.82 14.11
CA CYS A 171 -15.88 3.46 13.34
C CYS A 171 -16.20 3.61 11.84
N CYS A 172 -17.23 2.92 11.31
CA CYS A 172 -17.61 2.98 9.90
C CYS A 172 -19.04 3.47 9.71
N HIS A 173 -19.28 4.19 8.60
CA HIS A 173 -20.64 4.53 8.15
C HIS A 173 -21.21 3.42 7.25
N PRO A 174 -22.54 3.34 7.06
CA PRO A 174 -23.13 2.40 6.12
C PRO A 174 -22.49 2.48 4.74
N ARG A 175 -22.36 1.33 4.07
CA ARG A 175 -21.77 1.22 2.73
C ARG A 175 -22.45 2.20 1.76
N ILE A 176 -21.65 2.95 1.01
CA ILE A 176 -22.10 3.69 -0.17
C ILE A 176 -21.89 2.79 -1.38
N VAL A 177 -22.91 2.67 -2.23
CA VAL A 177 -22.82 1.92 -3.48
C VAL A 177 -22.25 2.85 -4.54
N VAL A 178 -21.23 2.36 -5.25
CA VAL A 178 -20.50 3.09 -6.28
C VAL A 178 -20.30 2.19 -7.49
N ALA A 179 -20.25 2.81 -8.67
CA ALA A 179 -19.98 2.12 -9.93
C ALA A 179 -18.52 2.35 -10.34
N GLN A 180 -17.87 1.29 -10.81
CA GLN A 180 -16.62 1.47 -11.53
C GLN A 180 -16.93 2.10 -12.88
N ALA A 181 -16.22 3.17 -13.23
CA ALA A 181 -16.35 3.75 -14.56
C ALA A 181 -15.80 2.75 -15.59
N ASN A 182 -16.68 2.23 -16.44
CA ASN A 182 -16.26 1.52 -17.63
C ASN A 182 -15.87 2.59 -18.66
N GLY A 183 -14.62 2.53 -19.12
CA GLY A 183 -14.14 3.39 -20.21
C GLY A 183 -14.86 3.14 -21.52
#